data_AF-L2G709-F1
#
_entry.id   AF-L2G709-F1
#
_cell.length_a   1.000
_cell.length_b   1.000
_cell.length_c   1.000
_cell.angle_alpha   90.00
_cell.angle_beta   90.00
_cell.angle_gamma   90.00
#
_symmetry.space_group_name_H-M   'P 1'
#
loop_
_entity.id
_entity.type
_entity.pdbx_description
1 polymer ?
#
loop_
_entity_poly.entity_id
_entity_poly.type
_entity_poly.pdbx_seq_one_letter_code
_entity_poly.pdbx_strand_id
1 'polypeptide(L)'
;YHNGGIDYDGTHIWATLSQYRPNSTGTVVRIDPAKLELERMFGVGDHQGGIVHNGIGTLTTLNWGGRKATRWALSSAPPSQQQQQHPLTPSASVSPATETINPSHWIDYQDCRYLGDHGKQEVMLCSGIATLAGGIEVGGLAIVDMETMVPLWEVPFMERTEAQGVLMTKNPMDVALVNGRVRLYFAPEEGKSVLYVYELQ
;
A
#
# COMPACT_ATOMS: atom_id res chain seq x y z
N TYR A 1 4.90 14.38 -7.51
CA TYR A 1 4.96 13.09 -6.81
C TYR A 1 3.99 13.16 -5.63
N HIS A 2 3.44 12.03 -5.22
CA HIS A 2 2.54 11.89 -4.07
C HIS A 2 2.96 10.65 -3.27
N ASN A 3 2.45 10.56 -2.03
CA ASN A 3 2.53 9.31 -1.27
C ASN A 3 1.54 8.30 -1.87
N GLY A 4 2.04 7.17 -2.35
CA GLY A 4 1.22 6.12 -2.93
C GLY A 4 0.59 5.25 -1.84
N GLY A 5 1.41 4.50 -1.11
CA GLY A 5 0.99 3.69 0.02
C GLY A 5 1.82 3.97 1.27
N ILE A 6 1.29 3.57 2.42
CA ILE A 6 1.94 3.72 3.72
C ILE A 6 1.79 2.43 4.54
N ASP A 7 2.86 2.01 5.19
CA ASP A 7 2.83 0.85 6.08
C ASP A 7 3.78 1.02 7.27
N TYR A 8 3.50 0.37 8.40
CA TYR A 8 4.38 0.43 9.59
C TYR A 8 4.79 -0.95 10.06
N ASP A 9 6.09 -1.25 9.99
CA ASP A 9 6.62 -2.59 10.33
C ASP A 9 6.85 -2.81 11.84
N GLY A 10 6.52 -1.83 12.68
CA GLY A 10 6.85 -1.83 14.11
C GLY A 10 8.10 -1.03 14.48
N THR A 11 8.88 -0.60 13.49
CA THR A 11 10.11 0.20 13.65
C THR A 11 10.16 1.40 12.70
N HIS A 12 9.87 1.19 11.41
CA HIS A 12 9.91 2.22 10.37
C HIS A 12 8.55 2.32 9.67
N ILE A 13 8.21 3.55 9.27
CA ILE A 13 7.13 3.79 8.33
C ILE A 13 7.70 3.60 6.92
N TRP A 14 7.14 2.66 6.18
CA TRP A 14 7.42 2.44 4.77
C TRP A 14 6.45 3.25 3.93
N ALA A 15 6.94 3.87 2.86
CA ALA A 15 6.11 4.64 1.95
C ALA A 15 6.62 4.57 0.52
N THR A 16 5.74 4.88 -0.43
CA THR A 16 6.12 5.05 -1.84
C THR A 16 5.91 6.49 -2.28
N LEU A 17 6.92 7.08 -2.90
CA LEU A 17 6.82 8.41 -3.50
C LEU A 17 6.71 8.27 -5.03
N SER A 18 5.51 8.44 -5.58
CA SER A 18 5.22 8.12 -6.99
C SER A 18 4.71 9.31 -7.80
N GLN A 19 5.01 9.37 -9.10
CA GLN A 19 4.38 10.36 -9.99
C GLN A 19 2.87 10.12 -10.06
N TYR A 20 2.04 11.16 -10.14
CA TYR A 20 0.57 10.99 -10.11
C TYR A 20 0.02 10.58 -11.50
N ARG A 21 0.48 9.44 -12.03
CA ARG A 21 0.04 8.83 -13.30
C ARG A 21 0.57 7.38 -13.43
N PRO A 22 -0.11 6.50 -14.18
CA PRO A 22 0.38 5.15 -14.50
C PRO A 22 1.65 5.17 -15.37
N ASN A 23 2.35 4.02 -15.45
CA ASN A 23 3.54 3.80 -16.29
C ASN A 23 4.59 4.90 -16.10
N SER A 24 4.96 5.12 -14.85
CA SER A 24 5.77 6.26 -14.43
C SER A 24 6.92 5.81 -13.52
N THR A 25 7.29 6.62 -12.52
CA THR A 25 8.37 6.30 -11.60
C THR A 25 7.90 6.43 -10.16
N GLY A 26 8.41 5.52 -9.33
CA GLY A 26 8.23 5.50 -7.89
C GLY A 26 9.57 5.46 -7.16
N THR A 27 9.57 5.77 -5.88
CA THR A 27 10.70 5.55 -4.97
C THR A 27 10.18 4.96 -3.68
N VAL A 28 10.73 3.83 -3.27
CA VAL A 28 10.48 3.26 -1.94
C VAL A 28 11.35 3.99 -0.93
N VAL A 29 10.73 4.43 0.16
CA VAL A 29 11.40 5.10 1.27
C VAL A 29 11.01 4.42 2.58
N ARG A 30 11.86 4.55 3.59
CA ARG A 30 11.50 4.27 4.98
C ARG A 30 11.74 5.51 5.83
N ILE A 31 10.99 5.66 6.90
CA ILE A 31 11.02 6.83 7.77
C ILE A 31 11.14 6.33 9.22
N ASP A 32 12.10 6.88 9.97
CA ASP A 32 12.14 6.72 11.44
C ASP A 32 11.03 7.59 12.05
N PRO A 33 9.98 7.03 12.66
CA PRO A 33 8.85 7.81 13.17
C PRO A 33 9.20 8.66 14.40
N ALA A 34 10.28 8.33 15.12
CA ALA A 34 10.72 9.09 16.29
C ALA A 34 11.55 10.32 15.90
N LYS A 35 12.36 10.20 14.84
CA LYS A 35 13.22 11.29 14.35
C LYS A 35 12.64 12.06 13.16
N LEU A 36 11.65 11.50 12.48
CA LEU A 36 11.11 11.98 11.21
C LEU A 36 12.18 12.08 10.11
N GLU A 37 13.17 11.19 10.17
CA GLU A 37 14.24 11.09 9.17
C GLU A 37 13.84 10.11 8.07
N LEU A 38 13.84 10.60 6.83
CA LEU A 38 13.51 9.82 5.64
C LEU A 38 14.78 9.26 5.00
N GLU A 39 14.75 7.96 4.72
CA GLU A 39 15.79 7.23 4.01
C GLU A 39 15.23 6.68 2.69
N ARG A 40 15.92 6.97 1.58
CA ARG A 40 15.57 6.42 0.27
C ARG A 40 16.16 5.02 0.16
N MET A 41 15.33 4.05 -0.23
CA MET A 41 15.73 2.65 -0.32
C MET A 41 16.11 2.29 -1.76
N PHE A 42 15.20 2.52 -2.72
CA PHE A 42 15.44 2.28 -4.14
C PHE A 42 14.37 2.97 -5.01
N GLY A 43 14.71 3.20 -6.28
CA GLY A 43 13.79 3.67 -7.30
C GLY A 43 13.11 2.51 -8.03
N VAL A 44 11.87 2.73 -8.49
CA VAL A 44 11.12 1.77 -9.30
C VAL A 44 10.67 2.43 -10.59
N GLY A 45 10.89 1.75 -11.72
CA GLY A 45 10.47 2.19 -13.06
C GLY A 45 8.98 1.99 -13.35
N ASP A 46 8.13 2.11 -12.33
CA ASP A 46 6.68 2.13 -12.44
C ASP A 46 6.10 2.91 -11.25
N HIS A 47 4.88 3.41 -11.40
CA HIS A 47 4.09 3.96 -10.32
C HIS A 47 3.95 2.93 -9.18
N GLN A 48 4.16 3.31 -7.92
CA GLN A 48 3.87 2.45 -6.76
C GLN A 48 2.81 3.14 -5.88
N GLY A 49 1.58 2.65 -5.95
CA GLY A 49 0.41 3.14 -5.25
C GLY A 49 0.09 2.43 -3.93
N GLY A 50 0.76 1.32 -3.61
CA GLY A 50 0.60 0.63 -2.33
C GLY A 50 1.93 0.03 -1.87
N ILE A 51 2.10 -0.19 -0.57
CA ILE A 51 3.27 -0.87 0.01
C ILE A 51 2.86 -1.68 1.24
N VAL A 52 3.41 -2.88 1.38
CA VAL A 52 3.16 -3.79 2.50
C VAL A 52 4.48 -4.43 2.91
N HIS A 53 4.80 -4.42 4.19
CA HIS A 53 5.93 -5.13 4.78
C HIS A 53 5.43 -6.34 5.57
N ASN A 54 5.98 -7.53 5.31
CA ASN A 54 5.55 -8.77 5.97
C ASN A 54 6.15 -9.01 7.37
N GLY A 55 6.94 -8.05 7.88
CA GLY A 55 7.59 -8.11 9.18
C GLY A 55 8.91 -8.90 9.22
N ILE A 56 9.22 -9.68 8.18
CA ILE A 56 10.42 -10.54 8.12
C ILE A 56 11.34 -10.22 6.93
N GLY A 57 11.19 -9.04 6.33
CA GLY A 57 12.10 -8.52 5.31
C GLY A 57 11.63 -8.70 3.86
N THR A 58 10.34 -8.92 3.63
CA THR A 58 9.75 -8.79 2.28
C THR A 58 8.87 -7.55 2.22
N LEU A 59 9.06 -6.76 1.16
CA LEU A 59 8.14 -5.71 0.76
C LEU A 59 7.33 -6.17 -0.44
N THR A 60 6.04 -5.89 -0.45
CA THR A 60 5.18 -5.97 -1.63
C THR A 60 4.73 -4.57 -1.97
N THR A 61 4.98 -4.11 -3.19
CA THR A 61 4.43 -2.85 -3.70
C THR A 61 3.36 -3.10 -4.74
N LEU A 62 2.39 -2.22 -4.82
CA LEU A 62 1.30 -2.29 -5.80
C LEU A 62 1.43 -1.13 -6.77
N ASN A 63 1.26 -1.37 -8.06
CA ASN A 63 1.36 -0.30 -9.05
C ASN A 63 0.09 0.54 -9.18
N TRP A 64 0.01 1.41 -10.20
CA TRP A 64 -1.20 2.20 -10.44
C TRP A 64 -2.42 1.29 -10.63
N GLY A 65 -3.45 1.54 -9.83
CA GLY A 65 -4.67 0.74 -9.82
C GLY A 65 -4.53 -0.63 -9.15
N GLY A 66 -3.39 -0.93 -8.51
CA GLY A 66 -3.13 -2.23 -7.89
C GLY A 66 -3.16 -3.39 -8.90
N ARG A 67 -2.79 -3.15 -10.16
CA ARG A 67 -2.91 -4.11 -11.27
C ARG A 67 -1.77 -5.12 -11.31
N LYS A 68 -0.62 -4.75 -10.78
CA LYS A 68 0.55 -5.60 -10.61
C LYS A 68 1.11 -5.40 -9.21
N ALA A 69 1.38 -6.50 -8.53
CA ALA A 69 2.15 -6.53 -7.31
C ALA A 69 3.59 -6.92 -7.63
N THR A 70 4.53 -6.26 -6.97
CA THR A 70 5.96 -6.54 -7.10
C THR A 70 6.52 -6.84 -5.72
N ARG A 71 7.15 -8.01 -5.54
CA ARG A 71 7.78 -8.39 -4.27
C ARG A 71 9.27 -8.10 -4.32
N TRP A 72 9.79 -7.57 -3.21
CA TRP A 72 11.18 -7.19 -3.03
C TRP A 72 11.71 -7.87 -1.77
N ALA A 73 12.83 -8.59 -1.90
CA ALA A 73 13.56 -9.06 -0.74
C ALA A 73 14.45 -7.92 -0.22
N LEU A 74 14.22 -7.49 1.02
CA LEU A 74 15.07 -6.49 1.66
C LEU A 74 16.39 -7.16 2.06
N SER A 75 17.49 -6.71 1.46
CA SER A 75 18.81 -7.09 1.97
C SER A 75 19.03 -6.43 3.32
N SER A 76 19.61 -7.16 4.27
CA SER A 76 20.04 -6.63 5.57
C SER A 76 21.21 -5.62 5.48
N ALA A 77 21.69 -5.32 4.28
CA ALA A 77 22.79 -4.37 4.07
C ALA A 77 22.25 -2.92 4.18
N PRO A 78 22.86 -2.06 5.01
CA PRO A 78 22.53 -0.64 5.01
C PRO A 78 22.82 -0.06 3.62
N PRO A 79 21.97 0.82 3.09
CA PRO A 79 22.25 1.46 1.81
C PRO A 79 23.58 2.18 1.90
N SER A 80 24.44 1.94 0.91
CA SER A 80 25.73 2.62 0.84
C SER A 80 25.50 4.13 0.75
N GLN A 81 26.36 4.92 1.39
CA GLN A 81 26.29 6.40 1.40
C GLN A 81 26.22 7.04 0.00
N GLN A 82 26.41 6.27 -1.07
CA GLN A 82 26.26 6.70 -2.47
C GLN A 82 24.80 6.80 -2.95
N GLN A 83 23.80 6.33 -2.19
CA GLN A 83 22.38 6.50 -2.54
C GLN A 83 21.82 7.90 -2.25
N GLN A 84 22.64 8.83 -1.73
CA GLN A 84 22.30 10.24 -1.54
C GLN A 84 22.36 11.08 -2.82
N GLN A 85 22.65 10.50 -3.99
CA GLN A 85 22.69 11.24 -5.25
C GLN A 85 21.27 11.51 -5.78
N HIS A 86 20.91 12.81 -5.81
CA HIS A 86 19.83 13.51 -6.51
C HIS A 86 18.47 12.82 -6.84
N PRO A 87 17.33 13.54 -6.80
CA PRO A 87 15.98 12.96 -6.68
C PRO A 87 15.42 12.16 -7.88
N LEU A 88 16.19 11.94 -8.95
CA LEU A 88 15.67 11.48 -10.24
C LEU A 88 16.41 10.30 -10.87
N THR A 89 17.49 9.81 -10.25
CA THR A 89 18.23 8.64 -10.75
C THR A 89 17.96 7.45 -9.84
N PRO A 90 17.34 6.37 -10.34
CA PRO A 90 17.19 5.13 -9.57
C PRO A 90 18.56 4.69 -9.07
N SER A 91 18.75 4.70 -7.75
CA SER A 91 19.94 4.10 -7.15
C SER A 91 19.98 2.61 -7.47
N ALA A 92 21.19 2.08 -7.63
CA ALA A 92 21.53 0.73 -8.09
C ALA A 92 20.43 -0.33 -7.83
N SER A 93 20.02 -0.96 -8.92
CA SER A 93 18.94 -1.93 -9.11
C SER A 93 18.81 -2.96 -7.99
N VAL A 94 17.87 -2.71 -7.06
CA VAL A 94 17.17 -3.82 -6.41
C VAL A 94 16.26 -4.42 -7.48
N SER A 95 16.51 -5.67 -7.85
CA SER A 95 15.62 -6.38 -8.77
C SER A 95 14.44 -6.95 -7.99
N PRO A 96 13.23 -6.93 -8.57
CA PRO A 96 12.10 -7.59 -7.95
C PRO A 96 12.36 -9.10 -7.84
N ALA A 97 11.94 -9.70 -6.73
CA ALA A 97 11.97 -11.15 -6.56
C ALA A 97 10.89 -11.80 -7.44
N THR A 98 9.68 -11.24 -7.42
CA THR A 98 8.56 -11.67 -8.25
C THR A 98 7.68 -10.49 -8.67
N GLU A 99 6.97 -10.66 -9.78
CA GLU A 99 5.88 -9.79 -10.21
C GLU A 99 4.64 -10.64 -10.46
N THR A 100 3.51 -10.23 -9.90
CA THR A 100 2.24 -10.96 -10.01
C THR A 100 1.14 -10.02 -10.48
N ILE A 101 0.35 -10.45 -11.46
CA ILE A 101 -0.82 -9.70 -11.92
C ILE A 101 -1.96 -9.89 -10.92
N ASN A 102 -2.61 -8.79 -10.55
CA ASN A 102 -3.85 -8.85 -9.78
C ASN A 102 -4.97 -9.39 -10.68
N PRO A 103 -5.54 -10.58 -10.38
CA PRO A 103 -6.61 -11.17 -11.18
C PRO A 103 -7.97 -10.51 -10.92
N SER A 104 -8.12 -9.73 -9.84
CA SER A 104 -9.36 -9.00 -9.55
C SER A 104 -9.45 -7.72 -10.37
N HIS A 105 -10.63 -7.51 -10.95
CA HIS A 105 -11.01 -6.29 -11.65
C HIS A 105 -12.11 -5.50 -10.92
N TRP A 106 -12.45 -5.89 -9.69
CA TRP A 106 -13.55 -5.30 -8.93
C TRP A 106 -13.23 -3.87 -8.47
N ILE A 107 -12.13 -3.69 -7.72
CA ILE A 107 -11.64 -2.37 -7.28
C ILE A 107 -10.14 -2.22 -7.58
N ASP A 108 -9.69 -0.98 -7.70
CA ASP A 108 -8.27 -0.64 -7.70
C ASP A 108 -7.78 -0.61 -6.24
N TYR A 109 -6.97 -1.60 -5.83
CA TYR A 109 -6.36 -1.57 -4.50
C TYR A 109 -5.46 -0.34 -4.37
N GLN A 110 -5.76 0.50 -3.38
CA GLN A 110 -5.10 1.77 -3.13
C GLN A 110 -4.21 1.74 -1.89
N ASP A 111 -4.50 0.88 -0.92
CA ASP A 111 -3.61 0.61 0.20
C ASP A 111 -3.87 -0.79 0.76
N CYS A 112 -2.85 -1.39 1.38
CA CYS A 112 -2.98 -2.71 1.97
C CYS A 112 -2.15 -2.85 3.24
N ARG A 113 -2.52 -3.81 4.09
CA ARG A 113 -1.84 -4.11 5.35
C ARG A 113 -1.67 -5.61 5.52
N TYR A 114 -0.49 -6.03 5.95
CA TYR A 114 -0.21 -7.44 6.23
C TYR A 114 -1.05 -7.95 7.41
N LEU A 115 -1.69 -9.12 7.25
CA LEU A 115 -2.50 -9.76 8.28
C LEU A 115 -1.82 -10.95 8.95
N GLY A 116 -0.64 -11.36 8.47
CA GLY A 116 0.03 -12.58 8.91
C GLY A 116 -0.15 -13.75 7.94
N ASP A 117 0.25 -14.92 8.42
CA ASP A 117 0.10 -16.18 7.69
C ASP A 117 -1.26 -16.82 7.98
N HIS A 118 -1.98 -17.20 6.92
CA HIS A 118 -3.13 -18.09 6.99
C HIS A 118 -2.71 -19.48 6.51
N GLY A 119 -2.28 -20.34 7.44
CA GLY A 119 -1.70 -21.63 7.11
C GLY A 119 -0.31 -21.49 6.47
N LYS A 120 -0.24 -21.58 5.13
CA LYS A 120 0.99 -21.36 4.35
C LYS A 120 0.94 -20.12 3.46
N GLN A 121 -0.17 -19.37 3.50
CA GLN A 121 -0.40 -18.22 2.63
C GLN A 121 -0.19 -16.94 3.44
N GLU A 122 0.74 -16.10 3.00
CA GLU A 122 0.84 -14.72 3.49
C GLU A 122 -0.35 -13.94 2.96
N VAL A 123 -1.11 -13.28 3.83
CA VAL A 123 -2.32 -12.55 3.45
C VAL A 123 -2.26 -11.09 3.87
N MET A 124 -2.89 -10.24 3.07
CA MET A 124 -3.04 -8.80 3.35
C MET A 124 -4.50 -8.37 3.21
N LEU A 125 -4.92 -7.39 4.01
CA LEU A 125 -6.16 -6.67 3.79
C LEU A 125 -5.88 -5.50 2.86
N CYS A 126 -6.63 -5.37 1.78
CA CYS A 126 -6.55 -4.26 0.85
C CYS A 126 -7.86 -3.48 0.85
N SER A 127 -7.76 -2.14 0.78
CA SER A 127 -8.87 -1.26 0.46
C SER A 127 -8.67 -0.64 -0.92
N GLY A 128 -9.77 -0.30 -1.57
CA GLY A 128 -9.70 0.29 -2.89
C GLY A 128 -10.97 0.94 -3.35
N ILE A 129 -10.86 1.62 -4.48
CA ILE A 129 -11.97 2.26 -5.19
C ILE A 129 -11.90 1.89 -6.66
N ALA A 130 -12.99 1.99 -7.40
CA ALA A 130 -12.98 1.97 -8.86
C ALA A 130 -14.08 2.88 -9.39
N THR A 131 -13.90 3.38 -10.61
CA THR A 131 -14.95 4.11 -11.34
C THR A 131 -15.49 3.24 -12.46
N LEU A 132 -16.73 2.81 -12.32
CA LEU A 132 -17.45 2.03 -13.31
C LEU A 132 -18.06 2.94 -14.40
N ALA A 133 -18.65 2.31 -15.42
CA ALA A 133 -19.37 3.02 -16.47
C ALA A 133 -20.43 3.98 -15.89
N GLY A 134 -20.60 5.13 -16.54
CA GLY A 134 -21.49 6.19 -16.07
C GLY A 134 -20.94 7.00 -14.88
N GLY A 135 -19.67 6.82 -14.52
CA GLY A 135 -19.03 7.58 -13.44
C GLY A 135 -19.39 7.08 -12.03
N ILE A 136 -19.94 5.87 -11.93
CA ILE A 136 -20.31 5.27 -10.64
C ILE A 136 -19.04 4.83 -9.94
N GLU A 137 -18.67 5.51 -8.86
CA GLU A 137 -17.55 5.05 -8.03
C GLU A 137 -18.04 3.99 -7.05
N VAL A 138 -17.27 2.90 -6.95
CA VAL A 138 -17.47 1.78 -6.02
C VAL A 138 -16.26 1.62 -5.12
N GLY A 139 -16.49 1.25 -3.87
CA GLY A 139 -15.44 0.96 -2.89
C GLY A 139 -15.53 -0.49 -2.42
N GLY A 140 -14.44 -0.99 -1.84
CA GLY A 140 -14.42 -2.33 -1.27
C GLY A 140 -13.19 -2.65 -0.44
N LEU A 141 -13.30 -3.77 0.25
CA LEU A 141 -12.25 -4.38 1.06
C LEU A 141 -12.03 -5.82 0.57
N ALA A 142 -10.78 -6.26 0.53
CA ALA A 142 -10.42 -7.61 0.15
C ALA A 142 -9.32 -8.18 1.04
N ILE A 143 -9.46 -9.45 1.45
CA ILE A 143 -8.33 -10.24 1.93
C ILE A 143 -7.70 -10.90 0.71
N VAL A 144 -6.40 -10.67 0.51
CA VAL A 144 -5.68 -11.02 -0.70
C VAL A 144 -4.48 -11.89 -0.34
N ASP A 145 -4.28 -12.98 -1.08
CA ASP A 145 -3.05 -13.78 -1.04
C ASP A 145 -1.90 -12.97 -1.63
N MET A 146 -0.83 -12.75 -0.86
CA MET A 146 0.26 -11.84 -1.26
C MET A 146 1.18 -12.40 -2.36
N GLU A 147 1.15 -13.70 -2.62
CA GLU A 147 1.96 -14.32 -3.66
C GLU A 147 1.24 -14.30 -5.01
N THR A 148 -0.04 -14.69 -5.00
CA THR A 148 -0.87 -14.89 -6.19
C THR A 148 -1.77 -13.70 -6.52
N MET A 149 -1.92 -12.75 -5.60
CA MET A 149 -2.88 -11.64 -5.65
C MET A 149 -4.36 -12.06 -5.74
N VAL A 150 -4.66 -13.35 -5.59
CA VAL A 150 -6.04 -13.85 -5.61
C VAL A 150 -6.76 -13.34 -4.37
N PRO A 151 -7.92 -12.66 -4.51
CA PRO A 151 -8.76 -12.34 -3.37
C PRO A 151 -9.33 -13.62 -2.77
N LEU A 152 -9.07 -13.83 -1.48
CA LEU A 152 -9.66 -14.92 -0.69
C LEU A 152 -11.07 -14.55 -0.24
N TRP A 153 -11.31 -13.26 0.00
CA TRP A 153 -12.60 -12.69 0.34
C TRP A 153 -12.65 -11.24 -0.12
N GLU A 154 -13.76 -10.81 -0.70
CA GLU A 154 -13.93 -9.45 -1.21
C GLU A 154 -15.36 -9.00 -0.96
N VAL A 155 -15.52 -7.78 -0.43
CA VAL A 155 -16.82 -7.19 -0.13
C VAL A 155 -16.94 -5.74 -0.57
N PRO A 156 -18.13 -5.31 -1.03
CA PRO A 156 -18.39 -3.91 -1.28
C PRO A 156 -18.36 -3.11 0.02
N PHE A 157 -17.82 -1.90 -0.05
CA PHE A 157 -17.82 -0.92 1.03
C PHE A 157 -18.10 0.46 0.41
N MET A 158 -19.36 0.88 0.43
CA MET A 158 -19.85 2.03 -0.34
C MET A 158 -20.02 3.30 0.49
N GLU A 159 -19.63 3.26 1.76
CA GLU A 159 -19.72 4.42 2.64
C GLU A 159 -18.83 5.56 2.13
N ARG A 160 -19.32 6.78 2.30
CA ARG A 160 -18.63 8.00 1.90
C ARG A 160 -18.45 8.90 3.09
N THR A 161 -17.33 9.62 3.10
CA THR A 161 -17.10 10.68 4.10
C THR A 161 -18.17 11.75 3.98
N GLU A 162 -18.65 12.28 5.09
CA GLU A 162 -19.59 13.40 5.08
C GLU A 162 -18.95 14.70 4.56
N ALA A 163 -17.66 14.92 4.87
CA ALA A 163 -16.99 16.18 4.60
C ALA A 163 -16.69 16.44 3.11
N GLN A 164 -16.18 15.44 2.39
CA GLN A 164 -15.80 15.57 0.98
C GLN A 164 -16.58 14.64 0.05
N GLY A 165 -17.44 13.77 0.58
CA GLY A 165 -18.20 12.81 -0.23
C GLY A 165 -17.35 11.74 -0.92
N VAL A 166 -16.08 11.55 -0.54
CA VAL A 166 -15.21 10.52 -1.14
C VAL A 166 -15.50 9.15 -0.52
N LEU A 167 -15.23 8.07 -1.26
CA LEU A 167 -15.35 6.70 -0.76
C LEU A 167 -14.38 6.47 0.40
N MET A 168 -14.87 5.82 1.47
CA MET A 168 -14.09 5.54 2.68
C MET A 168 -12.83 4.71 2.41
N THR A 169 -12.89 3.83 1.42
CA THR A 169 -11.82 2.87 1.08
C THR A 169 -10.70 3.44 0.21
N LYS A 170 -10.75 4.74 -0.11
CA LYS A 170 -9.62 5.45 -0.71
C LYS A 170 -8.46 5.53 0.30
N ASN A 171 -7.22 5.46 -0.18
CA ASN A 171 -6.03 5.46 0.67
C ASN A 171 -5.90 6.75 1.52
N PRO A 172 -5.26 6.67 2.69
CA PRO A 172 -4.66 5.48 3.30
C PRO A 172 -5.64 4.64 4.13
N MET A 173 -5.29 3.37 4.32
CA MET A 173 -6.00 2.42 5.19
C MET A 173 -5.03 1.63 6.06
N ASP A 174 -5.43 1.34 7.30
CA ASP A 174 -4.73 0.38 8.18
C ASP A 174 -5.72 -0.51 8.93
N VAL A 175 -5.22 -1.63 9.46
CA VAL A 175 -5.96 -2.55 10.31
C VAL A 175 -5.09 -3.06 11.45
N ALA A 176 -5.68 -3.12 12.65
CA ALA A 176 -5.03 -3.68 13.82
C ALA A 176 -5.99 -4.49 14.69
N LEU A 177 -5.43 -5.42 15.45
CA LEU A 177 -6.12 -6.04 16.58
C LEU A 177 -5.93 -5.17 17.83
N VAL A 178 -7.02 -4.62 18.35
CA VAL A 178 -7.03 -3.80 19.57
C VAL A 178 -7.95 -4.45 20.58
N ASN A 179 -7.40 -4.89 21.72
CA ASN A 179 -8.15 -5.55 22.79
C ASN A 179 -9.00 -6.75 22.30
N GLY A 180 -8.46 -7.53 21.35
CA GLY A 180 -9.14 -8.71 20.79
C GLY A 180 -10.21 -8.39 19.72
N ARG A 181 -10.36 -7.13 19.31
CA ARG A 181 -11.26 -6.71 18.24
C ARG A 181 -10.49 -6.21 17.03
N VAL A 182 -11.00 -6.49 15.84
CA VAL A 182 -10.45 -5.94 14.60
C VAL A 182 -10.90 -4.49 14.47
N ARG A 183 -9.94 -3.61 14.24
CA ARG A 183 -10.17 -2.19 14.04
C ARG A 183 -9.57 -1.74 12.71
N LEU A 184 -10.41 -1.15 11.87
CA LEU A 184 -10.02 -0.54 10.59
C LEU A 184 -9.88 0.96 10.77
N TYR A 185 -8.89 1.53 10.10
CA TYR A 185 -8.56 2.95 10.14
C TYR A 185 -8.51 3.50 8.72
N PHE A 186 -9.14 4.64 8.48
CA PHE A 186 -9.17 5.29 7.16
C PHE A 186 -8.95 6.80 7.29
N ALA A 187 -8.31 7.41 6.29
CA ALA A 187 -8.17 8.87 6.15
C ALA A 187 -8.29 9.33 4.68
N PRO A 188 -9.42 9.04 4.01
CA PRO A 188 -9.53 9.03 2.55
C PRO A 188 -9.54 10.42 1.87
N GLU A 189 -9.69 11.50 2.65
CA GLU A 189 -9.82 12.86 2.12
C GLU A 189 -8.47 13.45 1.70
N GLU A 190 -8.48 14.23 0.62
CA GLU A 190 -7.25 14.90 0.17
C GLU A 190 -6.96 16.16 0.98
N GLY A 191 -5.70 16.34 1.35
CA GLY A 191 -5.18 17.53 2.05
C GLY A 191 -5.50 17.54 3.55
N LYS A 192 -6.78 17.62 3.92
CA LYS A 192 -7.23 17.56 5.32
C LYS A 192 -8.24 16.44 5.47
N SER A 193 -7.93 15.51 6.36
CA SER A 193 -8.77 14.36 6.68
C SER A 193 -8.94 14.21 8.19
N VAL A 194 -9.95 13.44 8.59
CA VAL A 194 -10.08 12.90 9.95
C VAL A 194 -9.82 11.40 9.92
N LEU A 195 -9.38 10.85 11.06
CA LEU A 195 -9.19 9.40 11.18
C LEU A 195 -10.55 8.75 11.47
N TYR A 196 -11.08 8.02 10.49
CA TYR A 196 -12.27 7.20 10.66
C TYR A 196 -11.86 5.84 11.24
N VAL A 197 -12.62 5.36 12.22
CA VAL A 197 -12.32 4.13 12.96
C VAL A 197 -13.55 3.24 12.98
N TYR A 198 -13.43 2.05 12.41
CA TYR A 198 -14.46 1.01 12.47
C TYR A 198 -13.97 -0.11 13.37
N GLU A 199 -14.80 -0.54 14.30
CA GLU A 199 -14.52 -1.72 15.13
C GLU A 199 -15.54 -2.80 14.79
N LEU A 200 -15.04 -3.96 14.35
CA LEU A 200 -15.88 -5.11 14.02
C LEU A 200 -16.38 -5.76 15.31
N GLN A 201 -17.68 -6.08 15.35
CA GLN A 201 -18.35 -6.66 16.53
C GLN A 201 -18.12 -8.16 16.67
#